data_AF-A0A3B9PXU2-F1
#
_entry.id   AF-A0A3B9PXU2-F1
#
_cell.length_a   1.000
_cell.length_b   1.000
_cell.length_c   1.000
_cell.angle_alpha   90.00
_cell.angle_beta   90.00
_cell.angle_gamma   90.00
#
_symmetry.space_group_name_H-M   'P 1'
#
loop_
_entity.id
_entity.type
_entity.pdbx_description
1 polymer ?
#
loop_
_entity_poly.entity_id
_entity_poly.type
_entity_poly.pdbx_seq_one_letter_code
_entity_poly.pdbx_strand_id
1 'polypeptide(L)'
;MKRADDFEERRKHLANLTDEELYERFWKLTEKVVDPLLELGRKNTTPSIERSVLLRMGISSLDAKPIVEGCIDRGLIGKGAGHVVFKLAKAKNISIQEAGKMLAEGKCWDEVVALFKA
;
A
#
# COMPACT_ATOMS: atom_id res chain seq x y z
N MET A 1 27.25 24.37 -16.83
CA MET A 1 27.28 25.83 -17.05
C MET A 1 25.84 26.31 -17.17
N LYS A 2 25.24 26.83 -16.08
CA LYS A 2 23.91 27.45 -16.14
C LYS A 2 24.07 28.77 -16.91
N ARG A 3 23.50 28.87 -18.12
CA ARG A 3 23.46 30.12 -18.88
C ARG A 3 22.30 30.95 -18.35
N ALA A 4 22.55 32.19 -17.94
CA ALA A 4 21.51 33.11 -17.46
C ALA A 4 20.40 33.33 -18.51
N ASP A 5 20.74 33.27 -19.80
CA ASP A 5 19.79 33.36 -20.91
C ASP A 5 18.70 32.27 -20.89
N ASP A 6 18.99 31.06 -20.38
CA ASP A 6 18.01 29.97 -20.34
C ASP A 6 16.85 30.28 -19.37
N PHE A 7 17.13 30.99 -18.28
CA PHE A 7 16.08 31.38 -17.35
C PHE A 7 15.20 32.50 -17.91
N GLU A 8 15.81 33.57 -18.44
CA GLU A 8 15.06 34.71 -19.01
C GLU A 8 14.20 34.29 -20.19
N GLU A 9 14.64 33.30 -20.98
CA GLU A 9 13.82 32.74 -22.05
C GLU A 9 12.68 31.86 -21.52
N ARG A 10 12.96 30.93 -20.61
CA ARG A 10 11.96 29.98 -20.11
C ARG A 10 10.89 30.62 -19.25
N ARG A 11 11.17 31.70 -18.53
CA ARG A 11 10.20 32.38 -17.66
C ARG A 11 9.21 33.29 -18.38
N LYS A 12 9.39 33.58 -19.69
CA LYS A 12 8.53 34.51 -20.45
C LYS A 12 7.04 34.21 -20.30
N HIS A 13 6.67 32.93 -20.28
CA HIS A 13 5.27 32.48 -20.12
C HIS A 13 4.68 32.75 -18.72
N LEU A 14 5.48 33.21 -17.77
CA LEU A 14 5.09 33.53 -16.39
C LEU A 14 5.12 35.04 -16.10
N ALA A 15 5.67 35.85 -17.01
CA ALA A 15 6.00 37.25 -16.75
C ALA A 15 4.78 38.14 -16.41
N ASN A 16 3.58 37.73 -16.86
CA ASN A 16 2.34 38.48 -16.66
C ASN A 16 1.48 37.94 -15.52
N LEU A 17 1.95 36.91 -14.79
CA LEU A 17 1.23 36.40 -13.63
C LEU A 17 1.49 37.29 -12.42
N THR A 18 0.44 37.57 -11.66
CA THR A 18 0.57 38.10 -10.31
C THR A 18 1.22 37.07 -9.38
N ASP A 19 1.74 37.52 -8.24
CA ASP A 19 2.33 36.62 -7.24
C ASP A 19 1.32 35.54 -6.79
N GLU A 20 0.05 35.90 -6.63
CA GLU A 20 -1.02 34.96 -6.27
C GLU A 20 -1.26 33.92 -7.38
N GLU A 21 -1.41 34.35 -8.64
CA GLU A 21 -1.59 33.43 -9.76
C GLU A 21 -0.38 32.50 -9.96
N LEU A 22 0.83 33.00 -9.71
CA LEU A 22 2.05 32.20 -9.76
C LEU A 22 2.08 31.16 -8.63
N TYR A 23 1.68 31.55 -7.42
CA TYR A 23 1.55 30.67 -6.27
C TYR A 23 0.51 29.57 -6.49
N GLU A 24 -0.70 29.93 -6.94
CA GLU A 24 -1.76 28.98 -7.28
C GLU A 24 -1.31 28.02 -8.38
N ARG A 25 -0.66 28.53 -9.43
CA ARG A 25 -0.13 27.69 -10.51
C ARG A 25 0.90 26.68 -10.01
N PHE A 26 1.79 27.09 -9.10
CA PHE A 26 2.77 26.19 -8.49
C PHE A 26 2.08 25.03 -7.75
N TRP A 27 1.10 25.34 -6.89
CA TRP A 27 0.42 24.31 -6.11
C TRP A 27 -0.48 23.42 -6.96
N LYS A 28 -1.17 23.97 -7.96
CA LYS A 28 -1.97 23.19 -8.91
C LYS A 28 -1.13 22.20 -9.72
N LEU A 29 0.07 22.61 -10.13
CA LEU A 29 1.01 21.71 -10.80
C LEU A 29 1.55 20.66 -9.83
N THR A 30 1.85 21.05 -8.59
CA THR A 30 2.32 20.13 -7.55
C THR A 30 1.27 19.05 -7.25
N GLU A 31 0.00 19.44 -7.10
CA GLU A 31 -1.14 18.51 -6.93
C GLU A 31 -1.21 17.51 -8.09
N LYS A 32 -1.21 17.99 -9.34
CA LYS A 32 -1.21 17.12 -10.53
C LYS A 32 -0.04 16.14 -10.57
N VAL A 33 1.12 16.51 -10.03
CA VAL A 33 2.30 15.62 -9.97
C VAL A 33 2.11 14.54 -8.90
N VAL A 34 1.51 14.86 -7.75
CA VAL A 34 1.34 13.90 -6.65
C VAL A 34 0.08 13.04 -6.77
N ASP A 35 -0.94 13.48 -7.52
CA ASP A 35 -2.20 12.75 -7.70
C ASP A 35 -2.02 11.30 -8.18
N PRO A 36 -1.21 11.01 -9.23
CA PRO A 36 -0.96 9.64 -9.64
C PRO A 36 -0.27 8.79 -8.56
N LEU A 37 0.56 9.41 -7.71
CA LEU A 37 1.24 8.73 -6.61
C LEU A 37 0.25 8.34 -5.51
N LEU A 38 -0.71 9.22 -5.19
CA LEU A 38 -1.79 8.93 -4.27
C LEU A 38 -2.70 7.81 -4.81
N GLU A 39 -3.01 7.84 -6.11
CA GLU A 39 -3.78 6.78 -6.76
C GLU A 39 -3.09 5.42 -6.68
N LEU A 40 -1.77 5.37 -6.92
CA LEU A 40 -0.97 4.16 -6.72
C LEU A 40 -1.09 3.64 -5.28
N GLY A 41 -0.98 4.51 -4.29
CA GLY A 41 -1.13 4.14 -2.87
C GLY A 41 -2.52 3.64 -2.49
N ARG A 42 -3.58 4.15 -3.14
CA ARG A 42 -4.97 3.71 -2.91
C ARG A 42 -5.30 2.36 -3.55
N LYS A 43 -4.74 2.09 -4.73
CA LYS A 43 -5.07 0.90 -5.54
C LYS A 43 -4.16 -0.30 -5.31
N ASN A 44 -3.04 -0.12 -4.62
CA ASN A 44 -2.05 -1.16 -4.42
C ASN A 44 -1.73 -1.32 -2.93
N THR A 45 -1.17 -2.49 -2.60
CA THR A 45 -0.59 -2.74 -1.28
C THR A 45 0.88 -3.18 -1.42
N THR A 46 1.58 -3.30 -0.30
CA THR A 46 2.96 -3.74 -0.23
C THR A 46 3.17 -4.67 0.97
N PRO A 47 4.23 -5.48 0.99
CA PRO A 47 4.52 -6.35 2.14
C PRO A 47 4.63 -5.60 3.47
N SER A 48 5.11 -4.36 3.48
CA SER A 48 5.20 -3.56 4.70
C SER A 48 3.82 -3.06 5.17
N ILE A 49 2.94 -2.68 4.24
CA ILE A 49 1.55 -2.32 4.55
C ILE A 49 0.84 -3.53 5.17
N GLU A 50 0.95 -4.71 4.56
CA GLU A 50 0.30 -5.91 5.07
C GLU A 50 0.83 -6.33 6.45
N ARG A 51 2.14 -6.25 6.69
CA ARG A 51 2.69 -6.46 8.04
C ARG A 51 2.13 -5.45 9.04
N SER A 52 2.00 -4.18 8.66
CA SER A 52 1.43 -3.15 9.55
C SER A 52 -0.04 -3.41 9.90
N VAL A 53 -0.80 -4.04 8.99
CA VAL A 53 -2.19 -4.47 9.26
C VAL A 53 -2.19 -5.60 10.28
N LEU A 54 -1.37 -6.63 10.09
CA LEU A 54 -1.25 -7.76 11.02
C LEU A 54 -0.82 -7.32 12.43
N LEU A 55 0.14 -6.38 12.53
CA LEU A 55 0.55 -5.79 13.81
C LEU A 55 -0.63 -5.13 14.54
N ARG A 56 -1.46 -4.37 13.81
CA ARG A 56 -2.68 -3.75 14.36
C ARG A 56 -3.75 -4.77 14.75
N MET A 57 -3.70 -5.98 14.20
CA MET A 57 -4.55 -7.10 14.58
C MET A 57 -4.02 -7.87 15.81
N GLY A 58 -2.90 -7.44 16.40
CA GLY A 58 -2.30 -8.09 17.57
C GLY A 58 -1.40 -9.28 17.25
N ILE A 59 -0.97 -9.45 16.00
CA ILE A 59 0.00 -10.47 15.58
C ILE A 59 1.41 -9.90 15.75
N SER A 60 2.35 -10.71 16.23
CA SER A 60 3.72 -10.28 16.45
C SER A 60 4.45 -9.96 15.14
N SER A 61 5.52 -9.16 15.19
CA SER A 61 6.36 -8.90 14.01
C SER A 61 7.03 -10.16 13.47
N LEU A 62 7.33 -11.12 14.34
CA LEU A 62 7.93 -12.41 14.00
C LEU A 62 6.94 -13.28 13.21
N ASP A 63 5.67 -13.28 13.59
CA ASP A 63 4.62 -14.04 12.90
C ASP A 63 4.08 -13.31 11.66
N ALA A 64 4.10 -11.98 11.65
CA ALA A 64 3.59 -11.20 10.52
C ALA A 64 4.40 -11.40 9.23
N LYS A 65 5.72 -11.59 9.33
CA LYS A 65 6.59 -11.83 8.18
C LYS A 65 6.22 -13.12 7.41
N PRO A 66 6.21 -14.32 8.03
CA PRO A 66 5.88 -15.56 7.32
C PRO A 66 4.44 -15.58 6.80
N ILE A 67 3.49 -14.90 7.46
CA ILE A 67 2.12 -14.77 6.94
C ILE A 67 2.11 -13.98 5.63
N VAL A 68 2.80 -12.84 5.56
CA VAL A 68 2.85 -12.01 4.35
C VAL A 68 3.58 -12.73 3.21
N GLU A 69 4.70 -13.41 3.51
CA GLU A 69 5.42 -14.25 2.54
C GLU A 69 4.51 -15.36 2.01
N GLY A 70 3.80 -16.07 2.89
CA GLY A 70 2.84 -17.10 2.49
C GLY A 70 1.69 -16.58 1.63
N CYS A 71 1.25 -15.32 1.84
CA CYS A 71 0.27 -14.66 0.98
C CYS A 71 0.83 -14.34 -0.41
N ILE A 72 2.09 -13.92 -0.50
CA ILE A 72 2.76 -13.61 -1.78
C ILE A 72 2.91 -14.89 -2.60
N ASP A 73 3.44 -15.95 -2.00
CA ASP A 73 3.69 -17.24 -2.64
C ASP A 73 2.43 -17.87 -3.25
N ARG A 74 1.25 -17.50 -2.72
CA ARG A 74 -0.06 -18.03 -3.14
C ARG A 74 -0.90 -17.03 -3.93
N GLY A 75 -0.35 -15.86 -4.28
CA GLY A 75 -1.07 -14.83 -5.03
C GLY A 75 -2.23 -14.18 -4.25
N LEU A 76 -2.21 -14.24 -2.92
CA LEU A 76 -3.24 -13.72 -2.04
C LEU A 76 -2.97 -12.31 -1.52
N ILE A 77 -1.81 -11.71 -1.81
CA ILE A 77 -1.48 -10.36 -1.29
C ILE A 77 -2.52 -9.31 -1.70
N GLY A 78 -3.08 -9.41 -2.92
CA GLY A 78 -4.14 -8.51 -3.39
C GLY A 78 -5.48 -8.68 -2.66
N LYS A 79 -5.64 -9.72 -1.84
CA LYS A 79 -6.81 -9.91 -0.96
C LYS A 79 -6.60 -9.30 0.43
N GLY A 80 -5.36 -8.98 0.79
CA GLY A 80 -4.93 -8.48 2.09
C GLY A 80 -4.63 -9.61 3.08
N ALA A 81 -3.44 -9.58 3.70
CA ALA A 81 -3.00 -10.58 4.68
C ALA A 81 -3.86 -10.58 5.95
N GLY A 82 -4.33 -9.40 6.37
CA GLY A 82 -5.30 -9.30 7.48
C GLY A 82 -6.63 -9.98 7.16
N HIS A 83 -7.10 -9.87 5.91
CA HIS A 83 -8.31 -10.55 5.47
C HIS A 83 -8.13 -12.06 5.35
N VAL A 84 -6.95 -12.52 4.93
CA VAL A 84 -6.55 -13.95 4.93
C VAL A 84 -6.67 -14.52 6.34
N VAL A 85 -6.08 -13.86 7.35
CA VAL A 85 -6.20 -14.29 8.76
C VAL A 85 -7.66 -14.27 9.22
N PHE A 86 -8.39 -13.19 8.94
CA PHE A 86 -9.80 -13.07 9.34
C PHE A 86 -10.70 -14.15 8.74
N LYS A 87 -10.55 -14.47 7.45
CA LYS A 87 -11.32 -15.54 6.79
C LYS A 87 -11.04 -16.90 7.43
N LEU A 88 -9.77 -17.22 7.70
CA LEU A 88 -9.43 -18.47 8.38
C LEU A 88 -10.04 -18.54 9.79
N ALA A 89 -9.91 -17.47 10.55
CA ALA A 89 -10.46 -17.38 11.90
C ALA A 89 -11.97 -17.63 11.92
N LYS A 90 -12.70 -17.02 10.98
CA LYS A 90 -14.14 -17.26 10.80
C LYS A 90 -14.46 -18.69 10.35
N ALA A 91 -13.74 -19.22 9.37
CA ALA A 91 -14.00 -20.56 8.83
C ALA A 91 -13.81 -21.66 9.87
N LYS A 92 -12.83 -21.49 10.76
CA LYS A 92 -12.54 -22.43 11.85
C LYS A 92 -13.20 -22.10 13.19
N ASN A 93 -13.89 -20.96 13.27
CA ASN A 93 -14.44 -20.44 14.53
C ASN A 93 -13.38 -20.35 15.65
N ILE A 94 -12.21 -19.78 15.32
CA ILE A 94 -11.08 -19.56 16.23
C ILE A 94 -10.75 -18.07 16.31
N SER A 95 -9.91 -17.69 17.28
CA SER A 95 -9.45 -16.30 17.42
C SER A 95 -8.51 -15.88 16.29
N ILE A 96 -8.36 -14.56 16.11
CA ILE A 96 -7.39 -13.96 15.17
C ILE A 96 -5.95 -14.38 15.51
N GLN A 97 -5.62 -14.47 16.80
CA GLN A 97 -4.29 -14.88 17.25
C GLN A 97 -3.99 -16.34 16.89
N GLU A 98 -4.95 -17.24 17.09
CA GLU A 98 -4.80 -18.65 16.72
C GLU A 98 -4.65 -18.81 15.21
N ALA A 99 -5.51 -18.16 14.42
CA ALA A 99 -5.43 -18.18 12.97
C ALA A 99 -4.09 -17.61 12.46
N GLY A 100 -3.63 -16.50 13.03
CA GLY A 100 -2.34 -15.89 12.71
C GLY A 100 -1.18 -16.85 13.00
N LYS A 101 -1.17 -17.48 14.18
CA LYS A 101 -0.15 -18.46 14.56
C LYS A 101 -0.13 -19.68 13.62
N MET A 102 -1.30 -20.23 13.29
CA MET A 102 -1.38 -21.36 12.35
C MET A 102 -0.79 -21.00 10.98
N LEU A 103 -1.13 -19.82 10.45
CA LEU A 103 -0.61 -19.37 9.15
C LEU A 103 0.90 -19.09 9.19
N ALA A 104 1.39 -18.49 10.28
CA ALA A 104 2.82 -18.25 10.49
C ALA A 104 3.62 -19.56 10.56
N GLU A 105 3.04 -20.62 11.13
CA GLU A 105 3.60 -21.98 11.16
C GLU A 105 3.45 -22.74 9.82
N GLY A 106 2.91 -22.10 8.78
CA GLY A 106 2.73 -22.72 7.46
C GLY A 106 1.52 -23.64 7.35
N LYS A 107 0.57 -23.59 8.29
CA LYS A 107 -0.62 -24.46 8.31
C LYS A 107 -1.82 -23.77 7.66
N CYS A 108 -2.80 -24.58 7.24
CA CYS A 108 -4.11 -24.14 6.75
C CYS A 108 -4.12 -23.28 5.47
N TRP A 109 -2.99 -23.17 4.77
CA TRP A 109 -2.94 -22.40 3.54
C TRP A 109 -3.83 -22.93 2.41
N ASP A 110 -3.94 -24.25 2.25
CA ASP A 110 -4.78 -24.86 1.21
C ASP A 110 -6.27 -24.51 1.44
N GLU A 111 -6.70 -24.55 2.70
CA GLU A 111 -8.04 -24.14 3.13
C GLU A 111 -8.27 -22.66 2.84
N VAL A 112 -7.31 -21.79 3.19
CA VAL A 112 -7.44 -20.36 2.90
C VAL A 112 -7.50 -20.07 1.41
N VAL A 113 -6.67 -20.73 0.60
CA VAL A 113 -6.73 -20.60 -0.86
C VAL A 113 -8.10 -21.01 -1.39
N ALA A 114 -8.70 -22.09 -0.87
CA ALA A 114 -10.05 -22.50 -1.24
C ALA A 114 -11.11 -21.46 -0.86
N LEU A 115 -10.98 -20.79 0.30
CA LEU A 115 -11.90 -19.73 0.74
C LEU A 115 -11.91 -18.49 -0.18
N PHE A 116 -10.92 -18.30 -1.06
CA PHE A 116 -10.86 -17.20 -2.02
C PHE A 116 -11.16 -17.60 -3.47
N LYS A 117 -11.46 -18.88 -3.73
CA LYS A 117 -11.87 -19.38 -5.05
C LYS A 117 -13.39 -19.39 -5.27
N ALA A 118 -14.18 -19.18 -4.22
CA ALA A 118 -15.64 -19.09 -4.26
C ALA A 118 -16.14 -17.69 -4.63
#